data_AF-A0A850XK60-F1
#
_entry.id   AF-A0A850XK60-F1
#
_cell.length_a   1.000
_cell.length_b   1.000
_cell.length_c   1.000
_cell.angle_alpha   90.00
_cell.angle_beta   90.00
_cell.angle_gamma   90.00
#
_symmetry.space_group_name_H-M   'P 1'
#
loop_
_entity.id
_entity.type
_entity.pdbx_description
1 polymer ?
#
loop_
_entity_poly.entity_id
_entity_poly.type
_entity_poly.pdbx_seq_one_letter_code
_entity_poly.pdbx_strand_id
1 'polypeptide(L)'
;RVEKLENEAKSSAKKEEEIISKWVLAKEMRNPQELWQLLCQQQQQCRLLLETKNKLISDLQQDLKTRDEQYVQAIQKQSDDIYLLLERMEEQIKNVLKSYCHELLQIEKAFELEQQELRDNGRKKWEEAIRAHNTQELEHLHARMRKVEEFEKQLSQLQVQDEEEYSSMKRQLENNVQNLEKEIEHRKAIYRLNREKLEHNLQVLKKQDEENTIFRSQQKRNIKRLHGLLSNVRTKLANQEKQFRENQGLTADYERFTKQCEEIKSTMRHLAVSDAEKFTEIWLMNEKEAKGLMRKALDADHIIHTQQLGLPWEEPQYWFLNHAGPIRSYKAKKTVTKLIAEILTVDSGEGGKQLTPKAEDRATSLQNIPKATAKRILELMSNELDFLIERKLLKSLIILGRHKRMPKKLASIFEALKINTEDELCQLLDFFLKYKAQDVAASQTKEVNMPGLRGCNLLLLWLNRASCTWIFASGSPGGEDVTDLAEDREDDAYSVQNDDLKHPRSSQSSIPPVSIHADDVLKILNAFMQDFNKLREKDGAAKEVLQERDSSKDGEYWEALTHVIPKPTLKLWDALEVALKEY
;
A
#
# COMPACT_ATOMS: atom_id res chain seq x y z
N ARG A 1 -131.80 -92.11 -138.25
CA ARG A 1 -130.74 -92.63 -139.16
C ARG A 1 -131.05 -94.07 -139.59
N VAL A 2 -131.22 -95.01 -138.65
CA VAL A 2 -131.51 -96.43 -138.94
C VAL A 2 -132.81 -96.61 -139.75
N GLU A 3 -133.91 -95.99 -139.33
CA GLU A 3 -135.19 -96.07 -140.03
C GLU A 3 -135.15 -95.56 -141.50
N LYS A 4 -134.38 -94.50 -141.77
CA LYS A 4 -134.17 -93.98 -143.14
C LYS A 4 -133.36 -94.96 -144.02
N LEU A 5 -132.37 -95.64 -143.43
CA LEU A 5 -131.56 -96.65 -144.12
C LEU A 5 -132.41 -97.90 -144.45
N GLU A 6 -133.25 -98.35 -143.52
CA GLU A 6 -134.11 -99.51 -143.72
C GLU A 6 -135.18 -99.27 -144.80
N ASN A 7 -135.78 -98.09 -144.81
CA ASN A 7 -136.78 -97.73 -145.82
C ASN A 7 -136.18 -97.67 -147.23
N GLU A 8 -134.98 -97.10 -147.38
CA GLU A 8 -134.30 -97.08 -148.68
C GLU A 8 -133.81 -98.47 -149.11
N ALA A 9 -133.35 -99.31 -148.18
CA ALA A 9 -132.99 -100.70 -148.50
C ALA A 9 -134.20 -101.51 -149.02
N LYS A 10 -135.38 -101.30 -148.42
CA LYS A 10 -136.63 -101.94 -148.86
C LYS A 10 -137.10 -101.41 -150.22
N SER A 11 -137.06 -100.11 -150.48
CA SER A 11 -137.39 -99.55 -151.81
C SER A 11 -136.36 -99.91 -152.87
N SER A 12 -135.07 -99.98 -152.52
CA SER A 12 -134.00 -100.38 -153.43
C SER A 12 -134.12 -101.85 -153.83
N ALA A 13 -134.38 -102.75 -152.87
CA ALA A 13 -134.54 -104.18 -153.13
C ALA A 13 -135.72 -104.45 -154.09
N LYS A 14 -136.86 -103.79 -153.88
CA LYS A 14 -138.01 -103.91 -154.80
C LYS A 14 -137.67 -103.46 -156.23
N LYS A 15 -136.99 -102.32 -156.37
CA LYS A 15 -136.55 -101.81 -157.69
C LYS A 15 -135.51 -102.71 -158.35
N GLU A 16 -134.62 -103.32 -157.56
CA GLU A 16 -133.62 -104.30 -158.04
C GLU A 16 -134.30 -105.58 -158.55
N GLU A 17 -135.27 -106.12 -157.83
CA GLU A 17 -136.08 -107.26 -158.27
C GLU A 17 -136.83 -106.96 -159.58
N GLU A 18 -137.43 -105.77 -159.71
CA GLU A 18 -138.08 -105.31 -160.93
C GLU A 18 -137.11 -105.20 -162.11
N ILE A 19 -135.87 -104.74 -161.89
CA ILE A 19 -134.81 -104.68 -162.90
C ILE A 19 -134.43 -106.11 -163.32
N ILE A 20 -134.18 -107.00 -162.37
CA ILE A 20 -133.76 -108.40 -162.61
C ILE A 20 -134.83 -109.17 -163.41
N SER A 21 -136.10 -109.05 -163.04
CA SER A 21 -137.19 -109.75 -163.74
C SER A 21 -137.28 -109.37 -165.22
N LYS A 22 -137.01 -108.11 -165.57
CA LYS A 22 -137.02 -107.63 -166.95
C LYS A 22 -135.77 -108.06 -167.75
N TRP A 23 -134.65 -108.38 -167.11
CA TRP A 23 -133.50 -109.02 -167.77
C TRP A 23 -133.81 -110.44 -168.25
N VAL A 24 -134.68 -111.17 -167.52
CA VAL A 24 -135.16 -112.49 -167.95
C VAL A 24 -135.97 -112.36 -169.25
N LEU A 25 -136.84 -111.35 -169.33
CA LEU A 25 -137.62 -111.04 -170.53
C LEU A 25 -136.73 -110.61 -171.71
N ALA A 26 -135.66 -109.85 -171.45
CA ALA A 26 -134.70 -109.42 -172.48
C ALA A 26 -134.03 -110.61 -173.20
N LYS A 27 -133.80 -111.72 -172.49
CA LYS A 27 -133.09 -112.90 -173.01
C LYS A 27 -133.90 -113.69 -174.05
N GLU A 28 -135.24 -113.60 -174.01
CA GLU A 28 -136.14 -114.38 -174.86
C GLU A 28 -136.54 -113.65 -176.16
N MET A 29 -136.22 -112.36 -176.26
CA MET A 29 -136.62 -111.48 -177.36
C MET A 29 -135.77 -111.73 -178.62
N ARG A 30 -136.44 -112.08 -179.73
CA ARG A 30 -135.79 -112.29 -181.04
C ARG A 30 -135.73 -111.03 -181.92
N ASN A 31 -136.42 -109.95 -181.53
CA ASN A 31 -136.45 -108.67 -182.25
C ASN A 31 -135.41 -107.69 -181.68
N PRO A 32 -134.37 -107.29 -182.46
CA PRO A 32 -133.33 -106.37 -181.98
C PRO A 32 -133.81 -104.97 -181.56
N GLN A 33 -134.88 -104.43 -182.17
CA GLN A 33 -135.37 -103.07 -181.90
C GLN A 33 -136.07 -102.99 -180.53
N GLU A 34 -136.88 -104.00 -180.21
CA GLU A 34 -137.59 -104.13 -178.94
C GLU A 34 -136.60 -104.40 -177.79
N LEU A 35 -135.58 -105.21 -178.05
CA LEU A 35 -134.47 -105.45 -177.11
C LEU A 35 -133.77 -104.14 -176.73
N TRP A 36 -133.46 -103.28 -177.71
CA TRP A 36 -132.77 -102.02 -177.47
C TRP A 36 -133.60 -101.06 -176.60
N GLN A 37 -134.90 -100.94 -176.83
CA GLN A 37 -135.79 -100.10 -176.01
C GLN A 37 -135.85 -100.57 -174.55
N LEU A 38 -135.94 -101.88 -174.34
CA LEU A 38 -135.98 -102.46 -172.99
C LEU A 38 -134.64 -102.28 -172.28
N LEU A 39 -133.51 -102.42 -172.97
CA LEU A 39 -132.18 -102.11 -172.43
C LEU A 39 -132.04 -100.64 -172.04
N CYS A 40 -132.55 -99.70 -172.85
CA CYS A 40 -132.55 -98.27 -172.50
C CYS A 40 -133.40 -97.97 -171.26
N GLN A 41 -134.58 -98.59 -171.14
CA GLN A 41 -135.42 -98.45 -169.93
C GLN A 41 -134.73 -99.05 -168.70
N GLN A 42 -134.09 -100.21 -168.83
CA GLN A 42 -133.31 -100.83 -167.75
C GLN A 42 -132.17 -99.94 -167.29
N GLN A 43 -131.43 -99.35 -168.24
CA GLN A 43 -130.37 -98.40 -167.92
C GLN A 43 -130.90 -97.20 -167.12
N GLN A 44 -132.09 -96.69 -167.45
CA GLN A 44 -132.70 -95.57 -166.75
C GLN A 44 -133.18 -95.92 -165.35
N GLN A 45 -133.75 -97.12 -165.14
CA GLN A 45 -134.12 -97.61 -163.80
C GLN A 45 -132.88 -97.81 -162.92
N CYS A 46 -131.80 -98.37 -163.46
CA CYS A 46 -130.52 -98.48 -162.75
C CYS A 46 -129.96 -97.10 -162.37
N ARG A 47 -130.03 -96.10 -163.26
CA ARG A 47 -129.61 -94.72 -162.94
C ARG A 47 -130.41 -94.13 -161.79
N LEU A 48 -131.74 -94.26 -161.82
CA LEU A 48 -132.61 -93.69 -160.79
C LEU A 48 -132.37 -94.33 -159.42
N LEU A 49 -132.14 -95.64 -159.37
CA LEU A 49 -131.75 -96.36 -158.15
C LEU A 49 -130.38 -95.88 -157.61
N LEU A 50 -129.41 -95.69 -158.50
CA LEU A 50 -128.11 -95.16 -158.11
C LEU A 50 -128.23 -93.73 -157.58
N GLU A 51 -129.09 -92.90 -158.17
CA GLU A 51 -129.36 -91.53 -157.70
C GLU A 51 -129.97 -91.50 -156.29
N THR A 52 -130.90 -92.39 -155.95
CA THR A 52 -131.47 -92.44 -154.58
C THR A 52 -130.44 -92.89 -153.56
N LYS A 53 -129.64 -93.92 -153.88
CA LYS A 53 -128.52 -94.35 -153.03
C LYS A 53 -127.47 -93.24 -152.89
N ASN A 54 -127.14 -92.53 -153.97
CA ASN A 54 -126.19 -91.41 -153.93
C ASN A 54 -126.69 -90.25 -153.06
N LYS A 55 -128.00 -89.92 -153.07
CA LYS A 55 -128.58 -88.91 -152.17
C LYS A 55 -128.47 -89.32 -150.71
N LEU A 56 -128.82 -90.57 -150.38
CA LEU A 56 -128.69 -91.08 -149.02
C LEU A 56 -127.23 -91.09 -148.55
N ILE A 57 -126.28 -91.47 -149.42
CA ILE A 57 -124.85 -91.38 -149.14
C ILE A 57 -124.47 -89.92 -148.82
N SER A 58 -124.93 -88.94 -149.60
CA SER A 58 -124.68 -87.52 -149.35
C SER A 58 -125.24 -87.05 -148.01
N ASP A 59 -126.47 -87.43 -147.65
CA ASP A 59 -127.08 -87.07 -146.36
C ASP A 59 -126.30 -87.66 -145.18
N LEU A 60 -125.89 -88.92 -145.28
CA LEU A 60 -125.09 -89.58 -144.24
C LEU A 60 -123.68 -88.99 -144.13
N GLN A 61 -123.10 -88.60 -145.26
CA GLN A 61 -121.83 -87.87 -145.29
C GLN A 61 -121.98 -86.49 -144.63
N GLN A 62 -123.09 -85.79 -144.85
CA GLN A 62 -123.35 -84.50 -144.20
C GLN A 62 -123.60 -84.66 -142.70
N ASP A 63 -124.39 -85.65 -142.28
CA ASP A 63 -124.60 -85.97 -140.86
C ASP A 63 -123.28 -86.31 -140.17
N LEU A 64 -122.41 -87.10 -140.82
CA LEU A 64 -121.06 -87.39 -140.32
C LEU A 64 -120.25 -86.10 -140.16
N LYS A 65 -120.19 -85.24 -141.19
CA LYS A 65 -119.49 -83.95 -141.11
C LYS A 65 -119.99 -83.08 -139.95
N THR A 66 -121.31 -82.95 -139.77
CA THR A 66 -121.86 -82.13 -138.67
C THR A 66 -121.52 -82.70 -137.29
N ARG A 67 -121.46 -84.02 -137.13
CA ARG A 67 -121.05 -84.65 -135.87
C ARG A 67 -119.55 -84.53 -135.63
N ASP A 68 -118.73 -84.65 -136.68
CA ASP A 68 -117.30 -84.41 -136.61
C ASP A 68 -117.01 -82.96 -136.23
N GLU A 69 -117.73 -81.99 -136.82
CA GLU A 69 -117.66 -80.56 -136.45
C GLU A 69 -118.04 -80.33 -134.98
N GLN A 70 -119.12 -80.96 -134.49
CA GLN A 70 -119.51 -80.89 -133.08
C GLN A 70 -118.44 -81.49 -132.15
N TYR A 71 -117.83 -82.61 -132.54
CA TYR A 71 -116.76 -83.24 -131.77
C TYR A 71 -115.52 -82.35 -131.72
N VAL A 72 -115.11 -81.77 -132.85
CA VAL A 72 -113.99 -80.83 -132.93
C VAL A 72 -114.27 -79.60 -132.07
N GLN A 73 -115.48 -79.05 -132.11
CA GLN A 73 -115.88 -77.93 -131.24
C GLN A 73 -115.85 -78.29 -129.76
N ALA A 74 -116.26 -79.50 -129.37
CA ALA A 74 -116.19 -79.96 -127.99
C ALA A 74 -114.74 -80.13 -127.51
N ILE A 75 -113.86 -80.68 -128.36
CA ILE A 75 -112.42 -80.80 -128.08
C ILE A 75 -111.80 -79.40 -127.94
N GLN A 76 -112.17 -78.48 -128.81
CA GLN A 76 -111.67 -77.11 -128.75
C GLN A 76 -112.09 -76.41 -127.46
N LYS A 77 -113.36 -76.53 -127.05
CA LYS A 77 -113.84 -76.01 -125.75
C LYS A 77 -113.10 -76.64 -124.57
N GLN A 78 -112.90 -77.96 -124.57
CA GLN A 78 -112.14 -78.63 -123.52
C GLN A 78 -110.69 -78.15 -123.47
N SER A 79 -110.07 -77.92 -124.64
CA SER A 79 -108.73 -77.36 -124.73
C SER A 79 -108.68 -75.95 -124.15
N ASP A 80 -109.65 -75.09 -124.48
CA ASP A 80 -109.75 -73.72 -123.96
C ASP A 80 -109.92 -73.72 -122.42
N ASP A 81 -110.75 -74.62 -121.88
CA ASP A 81 -110.95 -74.77 -120.43
C ASP A 81 -109.66 -75.24 -119.73
N ILE A 82 -108.90 -76.17 -120.33
CA ILE A 82 -107.60 -76.62 -119.81
C ILE A 82 -106.59 -75.47 -119.83
N TYR A 83 -106.51 -74.70 -120.91
CA TYR A 83 -105.63 -73.52 -121.00
C TYR A 83 -105.96 -72.50 -119.91
N LEU A 84 -107.24 -72.19 -119.69
CA LEU A 84 -107.67 -71.28 -118.64
C LEU A 84 -107.31 -71.80 -117.23
N LEU A 85 -107.42 -73.11 -116.98
CA LEU A 85 -106.99 -73.70 -115.71
C LEU A 85 -105.48 -73.56 -115.52
N LEU A 86 -104.69 -73.85 -116.55
CA LEU A 86 -103.23 -73.70 -116.51
C LEU A 86 -102.83 -72.24 -116.23
N GLU A 87 -103.45 -71.27 -116.90
CA GLU A 87 -103.22 -69.85 -116.63
C GLU A 87 -103.51 -69.47 -115.17
N ARG A 88 -104.62 -69.97 -114.61
CA ARG A 88 -104.97 -69.72 -113.20
C ARG A 88 -103.98 -70.39 -112.24
N MET A 89 -103.56 -71.62 -112.52
CA MET A 89 -102.55 -72.33 -111.73
C MET A 89 -101.19 -71.63 -111.78
N GLU A 90 -100.77 -71.17 -112.95
CA GLU A 90 -99.55 -70.38 -113.11
C GLU A 90 -99.62 -69.07 -112.33
N GLU A 91 -100.76 -68.37 -112.37
CA GLU A 91 -100.94 -67.13 -111.61
C GLU A 91 -100.92 -67.38 -110.10
N GLN A 92 -101.51 -68.49 -109.63
CA GLN A 92 -101.39 -68.91 -108.23
C GLN A 92 -99.94 -69.18 -107.83
N ILE A 93 -99.18 -69.93 -108.65
CA ILE A 93 -97.76 -70.20 -108.41
C ILE A 93 -96.97 -68.88 -108.38
N LYS A 94 -97.19 -67.97 -109.33
CA LYS A 94 -96.54 -66.66 -109.38
C LYS A 94 -96.83 -65.84 -108.11
N ASN A 95 -98.08 -65.84 -107.64
CA ASN A 95 -98.46 -65.08 -106.44
C ASN A 95 -97.84 -65.65 -105.16
N VAL A 96 -97.81 -66.98 -105.02
CA VAL A 96 -97.14 -67.65 -103.90
C VAL A 96 -95.62 -67.43 -103.94
N LEU A 97 -94.99 -67.48 -105.12
CA LEU A 97 -93.58 -67.17 -105.25
C LEU A 97 -93.28 -65.71 -104.87
N LYS A 98 -94.11 -64.75 -105.31
CA LYS A 98 -93.97 -63.34 -104.93
C LYS A 98 -94.10 -63.14 -103.41
N SER A 99 -95.04 -63.82 -102.74
CA SER A 99 -95.17 -63.72 -101.28
C SER A 99 -93.96 -64.31 -100.57
N TYR A 100 -93.46 -65.48 -100.98
CA TYR A 100 -92.23 -66.06 -100.40
C TYR A 100 -91.01 -65.19 -100.62
N CYS A 101 -90.83 -64.60 -101.82
CA CYS A 101 -89.76 -63.64 -102.06
C CYS A 101 -89.87 -62.41 -101.14
N HIS A 102 -91.08 -61.92 -100.88
CA HIS A 102 -91.28 -60.79 -99.97
C HIS A 102 -90.94 -61.17 -98.52
N GLU A 103 -91.39 -62.32 -98.04
CA GLU A 103 -91.08 -62.82 -96.70
C GLU A 103 -89.58 -63.02 -96.50
N LEU A 104 -88.88 -63.62 -97.46
CA LEU A 104 -87.42 -63.78 -97.43
C LEU A 104 -86.70 -62.43 -97.33
N LEU A 105 -87.15 -61.44 -98.08
CA LEU A 105 -86.58 -60.09 -98.05
C LEU A 105 -86.83 -59.36 -96.72
N GLN A 106 -87.96 -59.61 -96.06
CA GLN A 106 -88.20 -59.08 -94.70
C GLN A 106 -87.31 -59.76 -93.66
N ILE A 107 -87.12 -61.07 -93.77
CA ILE A 107 -86.22 -61.84 -92.91
C ILE A 107 -84.77 -61.35 -93.07
N GLU A 108 -84.31 -61.16 -94.32
CA GLU A 108 -82.98 -60.64 -94.61
C GLU A 108 -82.78 -59.24 -94.01
N LYS A 109 -83.74 -58.33 -94.19
CA LYS A 109 -83.70 -57.00 -93.56
C LYS A 109 -83.66 -57.07 -92.04
N ALA A 110 -84.42 -57.97 -91.41
CA ALA A 110 -84.39 -58.15 -89.96
C ALA A 110 -83.00 -58.63 -89.49
N PHE A 111 -82.40 -59.59 -90.20
CA PHE A 111 -81.03 -60.03 -89.91
C PHE A 111 -79.98 -58.93 -90.10
N GLU A 112 -80.10 -58.11 -91.15
CA GLU A 112 -79.20 -56.98 -91.37
C GLU A 112 -79.26 -55.97 -90.21
N LEU A 113 -80.46 -55.67 -89.72
CA LEU A 113 -80.68 -54.81 -88.56
C LEU A 113 -80.08 -55.43 -87.29
N GLU A 114 -80.34 -56.70 -87.00
CA GLU A 114 -79.76 -57.40 -85.84
C GLU A 114 -78.22 -57.37 -85.89
N GLN A 115 -77.62 -57.61 -87.07
CA GLN A 115 -76.18 -57.54 -87.23
C GLN A 115 -75.65 -56.12 -87.02
N GLN A 116 -76.37 -55.10 -87.48
CA GLN A 116 -76.00 -53.70 -87.27
C GLN A 116 -76.06 -53.34 -85.79
N GLU A 117 -77.14 -53.69 -85.10
CA GLU A 117 -77.29 -53.46 -83.66
C GLU A 117 -76.20 -54.16 -82.85
N LEU A 118 -75.86 -55.41 -83.19
CA LEU A 118 -74.75 -56.12 -82.55
C LEU A 118 -73.40 -55.41 -82.77
N ARG A 119 -73.13 -54.95 -83.99
CA ARG A 119 -71.91 -54.18 -84.30
C ARG A 119 -71.86 -52.86 -83.54
N ASP A 120 -72.98 -52.14 -83.46
CA ASP A 120 -73.07 -50.87 -82.75
C ASP A 120 -72.96 -51.05 -81.23
N ASN A 121 -73.56 -52.11 -80.68
CA ASN A 121 -73.39 -52.46 -79.27
C ASN A 121 -71.95 -52.86 -78.94
N GLY A 122 -71.30 -53.63 -79.83
CA GLY A 122 -69.88 -53.96 -79.70
C GLY A 122 -68.99 -52.72 -79.74
N ARG A 123 -69.25 -51.79 -80.66
CA ARG A 123 -68.55 -50.50 -80.76
C ARG A 123 -68.73 -49.65 -79.50
N LYS A 124 -69.97 -49.49 -79.02
CA LYS A 124 -70.26 -48.73 -77.78
C LYS A 124 -69.54 -49.28 -76.57
N LYS A 125 -69.56 -50.61 -76.37
CA LYS A 125 -68.83 -51.26 -75.26
C LYS A 125 -67.33 -51.00 -75.34
N TRP A 126 -66.76 -51.05 -76.55
CA TRP A 126 -65.35 -50.71 -76.77
C TRP A 126 -65.05 -49.24 -76.47
N GLU A 127 -65.87 -48.32 -76.96
CA GLU A 127 -65.71 -46.89 -76.70
C GLU A 127 -65.88 -46.55 -75.21
N GLU A 128 -66.78 -47.22 -74.50
CA GLU A 128 -66.93 -47.11 -73.05
C GLU A 128 -65.70 -47.64 -72.31
N ALA A 129 -65.19 -48.81 -72.67
CA ALA A 129 -63.99 -49.38 -72.07
C ALA A 129 -62.75 -48.50 -72.29
N ILE A 130 -62.58 -47.95 -73.51
CA ILE A 130 -61.50 -47.01 -73.83
C ILE A 130 -61.65 -45.73 -73.02
N ARG A 131 -62.86 -45.17 -72.93
CA ARG A 131 -63.12 -43.97 -72.11
C ARG A 131 -62.80 -44.22 -70.64
N ALA A 132 -63.26 -45.35 -70.08
CA ALA A 132 -62.98 -45.74 -68.70
C ALA A 132 -61.48 -45.90 -68.43
N HIS A 133 -60.75 -46.58 -69.33
CA HIS A 133 -59.30 -46.70 -69.24
C HIS A 133 -58.62 -45.33 -69.26
N ASN A 134 -58.99 -44.46 -70.21
CA ASN A 134 -58.42 -43.12 -70.32
C ASN A 134 -58.71 -42.26 -69.08
N THR A 135 -59.89 -42.38 -68.48
CA THR A 135 -60.20 -41.68 -67.22
C THR A 135 -59.34 -42.17 -66.06
N GLN A 136 -59.12 -43.49 -65.95
CA GLN A 136 -58.26 -44.05 -64.90
C GLN A 136 -56.80 -43.62 -65.06
N GLU A 137 -56.27 -43.66 -66.29
CA GLU A 137 -54.92 -43.16 -66.60
C GLU A 137 -54.77 -41.68 -66.23
N LEU A 138 -55.77 -40.87 -66.57
CA LEU A 138 -55.78 -39.43 -66.27
C LEU A 138 -55.87 -39.16 -64.76
N GLU A 139 -56.65 -39.95 -64.02
CA GLU A 139 -56.68 -39.92 -62.55
C GLU A 139 -55.34 -40.31 -61.92
N HIS A 140 -54.68 -41.35 -62.44
CA HIS A 140 -53.35 -41.76 -62.00
C HIS A 140 -52.32 -40.66 -62.25
N LEU A 141 -52.36 -40.01 -63.42
CA LEU A 141 -51.49 -38.88 -63.75
C LEU A 141 -51.76 -37.69 -62.83
N HIS A 142 -53.01 -37.32 -62.59
CA HIS A 142 -53.37 -36.27 -61.64
C HIS A 142 -52.91 -36.60 -60.21
N ALA A 143 -53.05 -37.85 -59.76
CA ALA A 143 -52.58 -38.27 -58.45
C ALA A 143 -51.04 -38.17 -58.32
N ARG A 144 -50.29 -38.50 -59.39
CA ARG A 144 -48.84 -38.29 -59.42
C ARG A 144 -48.49 -36.80 -59.40
N MET A 145 -49.19 -35.98 -60.17
CA MET A 145 -48.97 -34.54 -60.21
C MET A 145 -49.21 -33.90 -58.84
N ARG A 146 -50.30 -34.24 -58.14
CA ARG A 146 -50.55 -33.77 -56.77
C ARG A 146 -49.42 -34.12 -55.80
N LYS A 147 -48.87 -35.35 -55.88
CA LYS A 147 -47.73 -35.74 -55.04
C LYS A 147 -46.48 -34.92 -55.35
N VAL A 148 -46.22 -34.62 -56.63
CA VAL A 148 -45.12 -33.75 -57.03
C VAL A 148 -45.32 -32.34 -56.48
N GLU A 149 -46.52 -31.77 -56.60
CA GLU A 149 -46.84 -30.46 -56.02
C GLU A 149 -46.70 -30.44 -54.48
N GLU A 150 -47.07 -31.53 -53.80
CA GLU A 150 -46.86 -31.70 -52.36
C GLU A 150 -45.36 -31.71 -52.02
N PHE A 151 -44.54 -32.44 -52.77
CA PHE A 151 -43.09 -32.45 -52.59
C PHE A 151 -42.44 -31.09 -52.92
N GLU A 152 -42.90 -30.39 -53.95
CA GLU A 152 -42.44 -29.04 -54.27
C GLU A 152 -42.78 -28.05 -53.15
N LYS A 153 -43.97 -28.15 -52.56
CA LYS A 153 -44.36 -27.35 -51.40
C LYS A 153 -43.47 -27.67 -50.19
N GLN A 154 -43.20 -28.94 -49.92
CA GLN A 154 -42.30 -29.36 -48.83
C GLN A 154 -40.88 -28.86 -49.07
N LEU A 155 -40.37 -28.95 -50.30
CA LEU A 155 -39.05 -28.44 -50.68
C LEU A 155 -38.97 -26.92 -50.51
N SER A 156 -40.00 -26.19 -50.95
CA SER A 156 -40.08 -24.74 -50.77
C SER A 156 -40.15 -24.35 -49.30
N GLN A 157 -40.88 -25.09 -48.47
CA GLN A 157 -40.93 -24.89 -47.02
C GLN A 157 -39.57 -25.11 -46.35
N LEU A 158 -38.87 -26.19 -46.71
CA LEU A 158 -37.53 -26.48 -46.20
C LEU A 158 -36.54 -25.39 -46.62
N GLN A 159 -36.58 -24.92 -47.87
CA GLN A 159 -35.75 -23.82 -48.34
C GLN A 159 -35.96 -22.54 -47.52
N VAL A 160 -37.22 -22.18 -47.25
CA VAL A 160 -37.54 -21.02 -46.41
C VAL A 160 -37.07 -21.21 -44.97
N GLN A 161 -37.24 -22.40 -44.39
CA GLN A 161 -36.75 -22.73 -43.05
C GLN A 161 -35.22 -22.61 -42.96
N ASP A 162 -34.49 -23.19 -43.92
CA ASP A 162 -33.04 -23.11 -44.00
C ASP A 162 -32.57 -21.65 -44.14
N GLU A 163 -33.24 -20.84 -44.95
CA GLU A 163 -32.96 -19.40 -45.12
C GLU A 163 -33.23 -18.60 -43.83
N GLU A 164 -34.30 -18.92 -43.10
CA GLU A 164 -34.65 -18.31 -41.80
C GLU A 164 -33.63 -18.69 -40.73
N GLU A 165 -33.25 -19.96 -40.64
CA GLU A 165 -32.22 -20.45 -39.72
C GLU A 165 -30.86 -19.81 -40.02
N TYR A 166 -30.48 -19.75 -41.29
CA TYR A 166 -29.27 -19.05 -41.73
C TYR A 166 -29.32 -17.57 -41.37
N SER A 167 -30.44 -16.88 -41.63
CA SER A 167 -30.64 -15.46 -41.31
C SER A 167 -30.59 -15.21 -39.81
N SER A 168 -31.16 -16.11 -39.00
CA SER A 168 -31.12 -16.08 -37.54
C SER A 168 -29.70 -16.24 -37.02
N MET A 169 -28.97 -17.26 -37.48
CA MET A 169 -27.57 -17.51 -37.12
C MET A 169 -26.67 -16.34 -37.52
N LYS A 170 -26.83 -15.83 -38.74
CA LYS A 170 -26.12 -14.65 -39.24
C LYS A 170 -26.35 -13.44 -38.33
N ARG A 171 -27.60 -13.15 -37.97
CA ARG A 171 -27.94 -12.04 -37.05
C ARG A 171 -27.32 -12.23 -35.67
N GLN A 172 -27.30 -13.46 -35.14
CA GLN A 172 -26.65 -13.76 -33.86
C GLN A 172 -25.14 -13.51 -33.92
N LEU A 173 -24.47 -13.98 -34.98
CA LEU A 173 -23.04 -13.76 -35.18
C LEU A 173 -22.72 -12.28 -35.36
N GLU A 174 -23.48 -11.55 -36.18
CA GLU A 174 -23.33 -10.10 -36.34
C GLU A 174 -23.51 -9.35 -35.01
N ASN A 175 -24.48 -9.73 -34.19
CA ASN A 175 -24.66 -9.16 -32.85
C ASN A 175 -23.47 -9.46 -31.92
N ASN A 176 -22.95 -10.68 -31.94
CA ASN A 176 -21.76 -11.05 -31.18
C ASN A 176 -20.53 -10.24 -31.61
N VAL A 177 -20.32 -10.07 -32.92
CA VAL A 177 -19.25 -9.21 -33.45
C VAL A 177 -19.41 -7.78 -32.96
N GLN A 178 -20.62 -7.20 -33.07
CA GLN A 178 -20.89 -5.85 -32.58
C GLN A 178 -20.65 -5.70 -31.08
N ASN A 179 -21.01 -6.70 -30.26
CA ASN A 179 -20.78 -6.66 -28.82
C ASN A 179 -19.29 -6.76 -28.48
N LEU A 180 -18.54 -7.62 -29.17
CA LEU A 180 -17.09 -7.72 -29.02
C LEU A 180 -16.39 -6.41 -29.45
N GLU A 181 -16.83 -5.78 -30.53
CA GLU A 181 -16.33 -4.47 -30.96
C GLU A 181 -16.56 -3.41 -29.87
N LYS A 182 -17.78 -3.35 -29.31
CA LYS A 182 -18.10 -2.45 -28.19
C LYS A 182 -17.22 -2.73 -26.97
N GLU A 183 -16.99 -3.99 -26.60
CA GLU A 183 -16.09 -4.35 -25.50
C GLU A 183 -14.64 -3.91 -25.75
N ILE A 184 -14.15 -4.09 -26.98
CA ILE A 184 -12.81 -3.65 -27.38
C ILE A 184 -12.70 -2.13 -27.27
N GLU A 185 -13.69 -1.38 -27.77
CA GLU A 185 -13.71 0.08 -27.65
C GLU A 185 -13.78 0.55 -26.20
N HIS A 186 -14.62 -0.10 -25.37
CA HIS A 186 -14.71 0.17 -23.94
C HIS A 186 -13.37 -0.06 -23.22
N ARG A 187 -12.72 -1.21 -23.47
CA ARG A 187 -11.39 -1.51 -22.92
C ARG A 187 -10.36 -0.50 -23.40
N LYS A 188 -10.36 -0.13 -24.68
CA LYS A 188 -9.47 0.91 -25.25
C LYS A 188 -9.64 2.26 -24.52
N ALA A 189 -10.88 2.67 -24.21
CA ALA A 189 -11.14 3.89 -23.46
C ALA A 189 -10.58 3.81 -22.02
N ILE A 190 -10.80 2.69 -21.33
CA ILE A 190 -10.24 2.45 -19.98
C ILE A 190 -8.70 2.49 -20.01
N TYR A 191 -8.08 1.85 -21.00
CA TYR A 191 -6.62 1.86 -21.14
C TYR A 191 -6.08 3.27 -21.37
N ARG A 192 -6.73 4.09 -22.20
CA ARG A 192 -6.34 5.50 -22.39
C ARG A 192 -6.40 6.28 -21.07
N LEU A 193 -7.49 6.12 -20.31
CA LEU A 193 -7.65 6.74 -19.00
C LEU A 193 -6.57 6.28 -18.01
N ASN A 194 -6.29 4.98 -17.94
CA ASN A 194 -5.26 4.44 -17.05
C ASN A 194 -3.86 4.90 -17.45
N ARG A 195 -3.58 5.03 -18.75
CA ARG A 195 -2.34 5.61 -19.26
C ARG A 195 -2.17 7.04 -18.78
N GLU A 196 -3.21 7.88 -18.89
CA GLU A 196 -3.18 9.27 -18.41
C GLU A 196 -3.01 9.35 -16.88
N LYS A 197 -3.68 8.47 -16.12
CA LYS A 197 -3.50 8.38 -14.66
C LYS A 197 -2.06 8.01 -14.28
N LEU A 198 -1.45 7.04 -14.97
CA LEU A 198 -0.06 6.64 -14.74
C LEU A 198 0.91 7.76 -15.10
N GLU A 199 0.66 8.45 -16.21
CA GLU A 199 1.47 9.60 -16.63
C GLU A 199 1.40 10.73 -15.60
N HIS A 200 0.20 11.04 -15.09
CA HIS A 200 0.02 11.99 -14.00
C HIS A 200 0.76 11.56 -12.72
N ASN A 201 0.60 10.31 -12.28
CA ASN A 201 1.30 9.79 -11.09
C ASN A 201 2.82 9.91 -11.24
N LEU A 202 3.35 9.61 -12.42
CA LEU A 202 4.77 9.73 -12.72
C LEU A 202 5.23 11.19 -12.68
N GLN A 203 4.42 12.14 -13.17
CA GLN A 203 4.73 13.56 -13.05
C GLN A 203 4.77 14.01 -11.58
N VAL A 204 3.80 13.57 -10.77
CA VAL A 204 3.76 13.88 -9.33
C VAL A 204 4.99 13.31 -8.62
N LEU A 205 5.34 12.05 -8.88
CA LEU A 205 6.54 11.44 -8.30
C LEU A 205 7.83 12.15 -8.73
N LYS A 206 7.95 12.53 -10.00
CA LYS A 206 9.08 13.35 -10.48
C LYS A 206 9.18 14.68 -9.72
N LYS A 207 8.05 15.36 -9.50
CA LYS A 207 8.02 16.60 -8.71
C LYS A 207 8.45 16.36 -7.26
N GLN A 208 7.98 15.28 -6.64
CA GLN A 208 8.42 14.89 -5.30
C GLN A 208 9.91 14.56 -5.24
N ASP A 209 10.48 13.90 -6.24
CA ASP A 209 11.91 13.61 -6.30
C ASP A 209 12.76 14.87 -6.52
N GLU A 210 12.30 15.80 -7.35
CA GLU A 210 12.90 17.14 -7.51
C GLU A 210 12.91 17.87 -6.15
N GLU A 211 11.77 17.94 -5.46
CA GLU A 211 11.64 18.55 -4.13
C GLU A 211 12.52 17.86 -3.08
N ASN A 212 12.51 16.52 -3.04
CA ASN A 212 13.34 15.73 -2.14
C ASN A 212 14.83 15.94 -2.41
N THR A 213 15.23 16.07 -3.69
CA THR A 213 16.61 16.36 -4.07
C THR A 213 17.03 17.73 -3.57
N ILE A 214 16.17 18.75 -3.73
CA ILE A 214 16.38 20.09 -3.19
C ILE A 214 16.51 20.03 -1.67
N PHE A 215 15.57 19.37 -0.97
CA PHE A 215 15.57 19.24 0.48
C PHE A 215 16.82 18.50 1.00
N ARG A 216 17.19 17.37 0.38
CA ARG A 216 18.43 16.63 0.68
C ARG A 216 19.66 17.51 0.47
N SER A 217 19.70 18.29 -0.61
CA SER A 217 20.80 19.22 -0.84
C SER A 217 20.89 20.30 0.24
N GLN A 218 19.74 20.83 0.69
CA GLN A 218 19.65 21.81 1.77
C GLN A 218 20.06 21.22 3.12
N GLN A 219 19.56 20.02 3.47
CA GLN A 219 19.97 19.29 4.66
C GLN A 219 21.46 18.96 4.65
N LYS A 220 22.02 18.51 3.52
CA LYS A 220 23.46 18.24 3.38
C LYS A 220 24.30 19.51 3.59
N ARG A 221 23.87 20.67 3.07
CA ARG A 221 24.52 21.97 3.34
C ARG A 221 24.44 22.32 4.83
N ASN A 222 23.28 22.14 5.46
CA ASN A 222 23.10 22.39 6.90
C ASN A 222 23.97 21.48 7.76
N ILE A 223 24.04 20.18 7.46
CA ILE A 223 24.91 19.23 8.14
C ILE A 223 26.37 19.65 7.99
N LYS A 224 26.82 20.02 6.78
CA LYS A 224 28.19 20.51 6.56
C LYS A 224 28.48 21.76 7.40
N ARG A 225 27.54 22.71 7.49
CA ARG A 225 27.68 23.91 8.35
C ARG A 225 27.76 23.54 9.82
N LEU A 226 26.86 22.69 10.32
CA LEU A 226 26.86 22.22 11.71
C LEU A 226 28.13 21.43 12.03
N HIS A 227 28.60 20.60 11.11
CA HIS A 227 29.85 19.86 11.25
C HIS A 227 31.06 20.80 11.30
N GLY A 228 31.09 21.85 10.45
CA GLY A 228 32.10 22.91 10.52
C GLY A 228 32.08 23.66 11.86
N LEU A 229 30.91 24.02 12.37
CA LEU A 229 30.77 24.63 13.70
C LEU A 229 31.23 23.69 14.82
N LEU A 230 30.85 22.42 14.76
CA LEU A 230 31.23 21.41 15.73
C LEU A 230 32.74 21.14 15.70
N SER A 231 33.35 21.08 14.52
CA SER A 231 34.80 20.99 14.36
C SER A 231 35.48 22.22 14.96
N ASN A 232 35.00 23.43 14.67
CA ASN A 232 35.52 24.67 15.26
C ASN A 232 35.38 24.70 16.80
N VAL A 233 34.29 24.18 17.36
CA VAL A 233 34.13 24.06 18.81
C VAL A 233 35.07 23.01 19.38
N ARG A 234 35.24 21.87 18.71
CA ARG A 234 36.21 20.83 19.11
C ARG A 234 37.64 21.36 19.10
N THR A 235 38.04 22.13 18.08
CA THR A 235 39.38 22.74 18.03
C THR A 235 39.55 23.80 19.12
N LYS A 236 38.54 24.63 19.39
CA LYS A 236 38.56 25.56 20.53
C LYS A 236 38.69 24.83 21.87
N LEU A 237 37.94 23.75 22.07
CA LEU A 237 38.00 22.93 23.28
C LEU A 237 39.38 22.28 23.41
N ALA A 238 39.93 21.69 22.35
CA ALA A 238 41.27 21.11 22.36
C ALA A 238 42.37 22.16 22.66
N ASN A 239 42.21 23.39 22.14
CA ASN A 239 43.11 24.50 22.46
C ASN A 239 42.99 24.93 23.92
N GLN A 240 41.77 25.00 24.46
CA GLN A 240 41.55 25.24 25.89
C GLN A 240 42.13 24.12 26.75
N GLU A 241 41.96 22.85 26.38
CA GLU A 241 42.59 21.71 27.05
C GLU A 241 44.11 21.81 27.03
N LYS A 242 44.71 22.25 25.91
CA LYS A 242 46.15 22.51 25.85
C LYS A 242 46.56 23.63 26.83
N GLN A 243 45.83 24.75 26.86
CA GLN A 243 46.06 25.82 27.84
C GLN A 243 45.91 25.33 29.28
N PHE A 244 44.90 24.51 29.58
CA PHE A 244 44.74 23.90 30.90
C PHE A 244 45.88 22.96 31.25
N ARG A 245 46.40 22.16 30.30
CA ARG A 245 47.59 21.32 30.52
C ARG A 245 48.84 22.14 30.81
N GLU A 246 49.04 23.24 30.11
CA GLU A 246 50.15 24.18 30.40
C GLU A 246 50.00 24.79 31.80
N ASN A 247 48.80 25.22 32.19
CA ASN A 247 48.51 25.70 33.55
C ASN A 247 48.72 24.63 34.63
N GLN A 248 48.38 23.37 34.35
CA GLN A 248 48.69 22.24 35.24
C GLN A 248 50.20 22.04 35.39
N GLY A 249 50.96 22.18 34.30
CA GLY A 249 52.43 22.18 34.34
C GLY A 249 52.98 23.29 35.24
N LEU A 250 52.50 24.53 35.06
CA LEU A 250 52.87 25.66 35.92
C LEU A 250 52.48 25.46 37.38
N THR A 251 51.34 24.82 37.64
CA THR A 251 50.89 24.48 39.00
C THR A 251 51.80 23.42 39.63
N ALA A 252 52.21 22.41 38.88
CA ALA A 252 53.16 21.39 39.35
C ALA A 252 54.55 21.99 39.65
N ASP A 253 55.03 22.92 38.82
CA ASP A 253 56.25 23.67 39.09
C ASP A 253 56.10 24.57 40.32
N TYR A 254 54.98 25.26 40.48
CA TYR A 254 54.67 26.04 41.68
C TYR A 254 54.64 25.16 42.94
N GLU A 255 54.01 23.99 42.90
CA GLU A 255 54.04 23.02 43.99
C GLU A 255 55.46 22.54 44.29
N ARG A 256 56.27 22.29 43.26
CA ARG A 256 57.69 21.93 43.41
C ARG A 256 58.48 23.06 44.09
N PHE A 257 58.32 24.31 43.66
CA PHE A 257 58.94 25.47 44.31
C PHE A 257 58.45 25.66 45.74
N THR A 258 57.16 25.40 46.00
CA THR A 258 56.59 25.48 47.34
C THR A 258 57.19 24.41 48.26
N LYS A 259 57.32 23.16 47.78
CA LYS A 259 58.02 22.08 48.50
C LYS A 259 59.46 22.45 48.80
N GLN A 260 60.20 23.01 47.83
CA GLN A 260 61.56 23.51 48.07
C GLN A 260 61.58 24.63 49.12
N CYS A 261 60.62 25.56 49.09
CA CYS A 261 60.49 26.59 50.12
C CYS A 261 60.17 25.99 51.50
N GLU A 262 59.35 24.95 51.58
CA GLU A 262 59.02 24.23 52.82
C GLU A 262 60.22 23.45 53.35
N GLU A 263 60.98 22.80 52.48
CA GLU A 263 62.25 22.13 52.82
C GLU A 263 63.25 23.14 53.37
N ILE A 264 63.44 24.29 52.72
CA ILE A 264 64.29 25.38 53.23
C ILE A 264 63.78 25.90 54.58
N LYS A 265 62.47 26.08 54.76
CA LYS A 265 61.90 26.47 56.06
C LYS A 265 62.07 25.38 57.13
N SER A 266 62.05 24.11 56.75
CA SER A 266 62.27 22.98 57.65
C SER A 266 63.74 22.90 58.07
N THR A 267 64.68 23.05 57.13
CA THR A 267 66.12 23.11 57.43
C THR A 267 66.46 24.32 58.28
N MET A 268 65.86 25.49 58.01
CA MET A 268 66.02 26.68 58.85
C MET A 268 65.51 26.47 60.27
N ARG A 269 64.36 25.80 60.44
CA ARG A 269 63.84 25.42 61.78
C ARG A 269 64.77 24.43 62.48
N HIS A 270 65.25 23.40 61.79
CA HIS A 270 66.20 22.44 62.34
C HIS A 270 67.52 23.11 62.76
N LEU A 271 68.05 24.03 61.94
CA LEU A 271 69.22 24.83 62.30
C LEU A 271 68.96 25.69 63.54
N ALA A 272 67.82 26.37 63.62
CA ALA A 272 67.47 27.15 64.80
C ALA A 272 67.33 26.30 66.08
N VAL A 273 66.78 25.08 65.97
CA VAL A 273 66.71 24.12 67.08
C VAL A 273 68.11 23.64 67.47
N SER A 274 68.93 23.21 66.51
CA SER A 274 70.30 22.75 66.78
C SER A 274 71.17 23.86 67.38
N ASP A 275 71.01 25.11 66.91
CA ASP A 275 71.71 26.27 67.47
C ASP A 275 71.24 26.58 68.91
N ALA A 276 69.94 26.45 69.20
CA ALA A 276 69.42 26.61 70.56
C ALA A 276 69.85 25.48 71.50
N GLU A 277 69.91 24.24 71.02
CA GLU A 277 70.44 23.08 71.76
C GLU A 277 71.92 23.25 72.08
N LYS A 278 72.74 23.56 71.07
CA LYS A 278 74.17 23.87 71.26
C LYS A 278 74.36 25.02 72.23
N PHE A 279 73.56 26.08 72.14
CA PHE A 279 73.61 27.18 73.11
C PHE A 279 73.33 26.67 74.53
N THR A 280 72.28 25.87 74.70
CA THR A 280 71.87 25.37 76.02
C THR A 280 72.93 24.42 76.60
N GLU A 281 73.53 23.58 75.77
CA GLU A 281 74.63 22.69 76.16
C GLU A 281 75.87 23.49 76.60
N ILE A 282 76.28 24.49 75.82
CA ILE A 282 77.39 25.38 76.17
C ILE A 282 77.08 26.16 77.46
N TRP A 283 75.85 26.64 77.62
CA TRP A 283 75.41 27.34 78.83
C TRP A 283 75.51 26.45 80.06
N LEU A 284 74.95 25.24 80.01
CA LEU A 284 74.99 24.28 81.10
C LEU A 284 76.42 23.81 81.41
N MET A 285 77.25 23.61 80.39
CA MET A 285 78.67 23.28 80.55
C MET A 285 79.40 24.39 81.31
N ASN A 286 79.29 25.64 80.85
CA ASN A 286 79.92 26.80 81.47
C ASN A 286 79.37 27.05 82.89
N GLU A 287 78.07 26.90 83.09
CA GLU A 287 77.42 27.06 84.40
C GLU A 287 77.90 25.99 85.39
N LYS A 288 78.08 24.75 84.93
CA LYS A 288 78.64 23.66 85.74
C LYS A 288 80.10 23.92 86.11
N GLU A 289 80.91 24.38 85.16
CA GLU A 289 82.32 24.73 85.41
C GLU A 289 82.42 25.87 86.43
N ALA A 290 81.63 26.93 86.25
CA ALA A 290 81.63 28.08 87.13
C ALA A 290 81.07 27.76 88.53
N LYS A 291 79.97 26.99 88.63
CA LYS A 291 79.48 26.47 89.92
C LYS A 291 80.50 25.52 90.57
N GLY A 292 81.29 24.79 89.78
CA GLY A 292 82.41 23.96 90.25
C GLY A 292 83.54 24.79 90.87
N LEU A 293 83.97 25.87 90.22
CA LEU A 293 84.95 26.82 90.77
C LEU A 293 84.42 27.52 92.02
N MET A 294 83.15 27.93 91.99
CA MET A 294 82.46 28.54 93.13
C MET A 294 82.44 27.62 94.35
N ARG A 295 82.11 26.33 94.18
CA ARG A 295 82.17 25.34 95.28
C ARG A 295 83.57 25.17 95.83
N LYS A 296 84.60 25.10 94.97
CA LYS A 296 86.01 25.07 95.44
C LYS A 296 86.37 26.31 96.25
N ALA A 297 85.87 27.48 95.86
CA ALA A 297 86.10 28.72 96.57
C ALA A 297 85.39 28.72 97.95
N LEU A 298 84.15 28.23 98.03
CA LEU A 298 83.41 28.04 99.29
C LEU A 298 84.05 26.96 100.18
N ASP A 299 84.54 25.85 99.61
CA ASP A 299 85.28 24.81 100.34
C ASP A 299 86.58 25.37 100.92
N ALA A 300 87.31 26.20 100.15
CA ALA A 300 88.49 26.91 100.65
C ALA A 300 88.12 27.87 101.79
N ASP A 301 87.00 28.59 101.66
CA ASP A 301 86.48 29.47 102.73
C ASP A 301 86.14 28.71 103.99
N HIS A 302 85.46 27.57 103.85
CA HIS A 302 85.14 26.66 104.94
C HIS A 302 86.41 26.14 105.63
N ILE A 303 87.41 25.70 104.87
CA ILE A 303 88.69 25.23 105.43
C ILE A 303 89.41 26.35 106.19
N ILE A 304 89.47 27.56 105.61
CA ILE A 304 90.13 28.72 106.25
C ILE A 304 89.41 29.10 107.55
N HIS A 305 88.07 29.21 107.53
CA HIS A 305 87.30 29.53 108.72
C HIS A 305 87.42 28.48 109.82
N THR A 306 87.34 27.20 109.44
CA THR A 306 87.30 26.10 110.41
C THR A 306 88.69 25.77 110.97
N GLN A 307 89.72 25.70 110.12
CA GLN A 307 91.07 25.28 110.53
C GLN A 307 91.94 26.43 111.04
N GLN A 308 91.95 27.59 110.37
CA GLN A 308 92.88 28.68 110.69
C GLN A 308 92.30 29.65 111.72
N LEU A 309 91.01 29.99 111.60
CA LEU A 309 90.35 30.98 112.45
C LEU A 309 89.64 30.35 113.66
N GLY A 310 89.35 29.05 113.63
CA GLY A 310 88.60 28.33 114.67
C GLY A 310 87.16 28.84 114.83
N LEU A 311 86.61 29.50 113.81
CA LEU A 311 85.27 30.06 113.80
C LEU A 311 84.28 29.09 113.12
N PRO A 312 83.03 28.99 113.59
CA PRO A 312 82.00 28.25 112.89
C PRO A 312 81.71 28.90 111.53
N TRP A 313 81.77 28.12 110.46
CA TRP A 313 81.48 28.57 109.10
C TRP A 313 80.04 28.26 108.70
N GLU A 314 79.35 29.22 108.08
CA GLU A 314 77.99 29.08 107.54
C GLU A 314 77.97 29.28 106.02
N GLU A 315 77.30 28.39 105.29
CA GLU A 315 77.22 28.45 103.82
C GLU A 315 76.23 29.54 103.34
N PRO A 316 76.66 30.50 102.48
CA PRO A 316 75.77 31.54 101.96
C PRO A 316 74.65 31.01 101.04
N GLN A 317 73.39 31.29 101.36
CA GLN A 317 72.23 30.88 100.55
C GLN A 317 71.90 31.90 99.43
N TYR A 318 72.21 31.56 98.18
CA TYR A 318 71.83 32.37 97.01
C TYR A 318 70.69 31.75 96.19
N TRP A 319 69.78 32.58 95.66
CA TRP A 319 68.62 32.15 94.87
C TRP A 319 68.99 31.43 93.55
N PHE A 320 70.18 31.70 93.02
CA PHE A 320 70.70 31.08 91.79
C PHE A 320 71.31 29.68 91.99
N LEU A 321 71.51 29.23 93.24
CA LEU A 321 72.00 27.88 93.52
C LEU A 321 70.97 26.81 93.11
N ASN A 322 69.66 27.16 93.12
CA ASN A 322 68.54 26.24 92.92
C ASN A 322 67.88 26.31 91.54
N HIS A 323 68.30 27.24 90.68
CA HIS A 323 67.83 27.29 89.28
C HIS A 323 68.94 26.80 88.35
N ALA A 324 68.54 25.99 87.36
CA ALA A 324 69.39 25.54 86.26
C ALA A 324 68.73 25.95 84.94
N GLY A 325 69.46 26.72 84.11
CA GLY A 325 69.03 27.11 82.77
C GLY A 325 68.30 28.47 82.62
N PRO A 326 67.99 28.89 81.37
CA PRO A 326 67.49 30.24 81.03
C PRO A 326 65.98 30.50 81.31
N ILE A 327 65.57 31.76 81.49
CA ILE A 327 64.21 32.22 81.92
C ILE A 327 63.22 32.44 80.71
N ARG A 328 61.90 32.11 80.80
CA ARG A 328 60.84 32.26 79.72
C ARG A 328 59.47 32.85 80.20
N SER A 329 58.65 33.52 79.35
CA SER A 329 57.30 34.17 79.68
C SER A 329 56.16 34.09 78.60
N TYR A 330 54.84 34.21 78.94
CA TYR A 330 53.63 34.00 78.05
C TYR A 330 52.54 35.15 78.06
N LYS A 331 51.77 35.42 76.96
CA LYS A 331 50.59 36.38 76.86
C LYS A 331 49.43 35.93 75.89
N ALA A 332 48.15 36.36 76.11
CA ALA A 332 46.87 35.89 75.46
C ALA A 332 46.00 36.95 74.65
N LYS A 333 44.99 36.53 73.82
CA LYS A 333 44.23 37.29 72.74
C LYS A 333 42.75 37.73 73.08
N LYS A 334 42.11 38.65 72.27
CA LYS A 334 40.83 39.44 72.50
C LYS A 334 39.61 39.10 71.54
N THR A 335 38.36 39.55 71.84
CA THR A 335 37.02 39.20 71.23
C THR A 335 36.27 40.31 70.40
N VAL A 336 35.33 39.89 69.53
CA VAL A 336 34.63 40.61 68.41
C VAL A 336 33.78 41.83 68.74
N THR A 337 33.22 41.92 69.94
CA THR A 337 32.28 43.01 70.29
C THR A 337 32.95 44.39 70.35
N LYS A 338 34.29 44.45 70.48
CA LYS A 338 35.07 45.70 70.40
C LYS A 338 35.20 46.25 68.98
N LEU A 339 35.22 45.39 67.96
CA LEU A 339 35.44 45.81 66.58
C LEU A 339 34.20 46.46 65.95
N ILE A 340 33.01 45.95 66.28
CA ILE A 340 31.73 46.46 65.79
C ILE A 340 31.47 47.89 66.31
N ALA A 341 31.93 48.21 67.53
CA ALA A 341 31.85 49.56 68.10
C ALA A 341 32.78 50.56 67.39
N GLU A 342 33.89 50.08 66.82
CA GLU A 342 34.88 50.90 66.12
C GLU A 342 34.44 51.26 64.69
N ILE A 343 33.60 50.44 64.05
CA ILE A 343 33.11 50.68 62.67
C ILE A 343 31.93 51.68 62.62
N LEU A 344 31.16 51.84 63.71
CA LEU A 344 29.91 52.61 63.74
C LEU A 344 30.04 54.08 64.23
N THR A 345 31.25 54.59 64.48
CA THR A 345 31.49 55.89 65.13
C THR A 345 32.06 57.02 64.25
N VAL A 346 31.85 57.01 62.91
CA VAL A 346 32.34 58.12 62.05
C VAL A 346 31.24 58.69 61.14
N ASP A 347 31.07 60.02 61.22
CA ASP A 347 30.26 60.91 60.38
C ASP A 347 31.17 62.04 59.83
N SER A 348 30.96 62.38 58.54
CA SER A 348 31.27 63.62 57.78
C SER A 348 32.57 64.44 57.97
N GLY A 349 33.29 64.70 56.87
CA GLY A 349 34.23 65.82 56.71
C GLY A 349 35.17 65.74 55.49
N GLU A 350 35.28 66.83 54.73
CA GLU A 350 35.90 67.03 53.40
C GLU A 350 37.44 67.15 53.38
N GLY A 351 38.03 67.06 52.16
CA GLY A 351 39.24 67.83 51.78
C GLY A 351 40.53 67.03 51.55
N GLY A 352 41.04 67.05 50.31
CA GLY A 352 42.23 66.28 49.88
C GLY A 352 43.59 66.96 50.03
N LYS A 353 44.67 66.15 49.99
CA LYS A 353 46.00 66.44 49.39
C LYS A 353 46.95 65.22 49.45
N GLN A 354 47.21 64.66 48.27
CA GLN A 354 48.49 64.26 47.62
C GLN A 354 49.72 63.69 48.40
N LEU A 355 50.17 62.47 47.96
CA LEU A 355 51.55 61.85 47.88
C LEU A 355 52.42 61.78 49.17
N THR A 356 53.12 60.72 49.61
CA THR A 356 53.81 59.52 49.05
C THR A 356 54.39 58.68 50.23
N PRO A 357 54.98 57.47 50.02
CA PRO A 357 54.90 56.30 50.92
C PRO A 357 56.14 56.02 51.79
N LYS A 358 55.99 55.19 52.84
CA LYS A 358 57.01 54.21 53.28
C LYS A 358 56.49 53.19 54.29
N ALA A 359 56.67 51.92 53.91
CA ALA A 359 57.04 50.75 54.69
C ALA A 359 56.19 50.30 55.90
N GLU A 360 55.44 49.23 55.62
CA GLU A 360 55.46 47.92 56.31
C GLU A 360 54.70 47.74 57.64
N ASP A 361 53.59 47.02 57.46
CA ASP A 361 53.25 45.79 58.20
C ASP A 361 53.04 45.90 59.70
N ARG A 362 51.95 46.58 60.01
CA ARG A 362 51.05 46.12 61.07
C ARG A 362 49.71 45.75 60.45
N ALA A 363 49.64 44.53 59.91
CA ALA A 363 48.45 43.95 59.33
C ALA A 363 47.30 43.96 60.37
N THR A 364 46.41 44.92 60.22
CA THR A 364 45.12 45.01 60.89
C THR A 364 44.08 44.68 59.83
N SER A 365 43.36 43.58 60.03
CA SER A 365 42.34 43.03 59.14
C SER A 365 41.23 44.06 58.89
N LEU A 366 41.13 44.61 57.67
CA LEU A 366 39.94 45.23 57.01
C LEU A 366 40.35 46.12 55.80
N GLN A 367 41.15 45.62 54.85
CA GLN A 367 41.62 46.45 53.72
C GLN A 367 40.75 46.43 52.44
N ASN A 368 39.71 45.59 52.31
CA ASN A 368 39.03 45.42 51.01
C ASN A 368 37.57 45.88 50.91
N ILE A 369 37.01 46.53 51.94
CA ILE A 369 35.62 47.03 51.90
C ILE A 369 35.55 48.49 52.38
N PRO A 370 35.02 49.42 51.57
CA PRO A 370 34.82 50.80 52.01
C PRO A 370 33.92 50.82 53.25
N LYS A 371 34.34 51.50 54.32
CA LYS A 371 33.61 51.59 55.60
C LYS A 371 32.15 52.07 55.41
N ALA A 372 31.91 52.93 54.42
CA ALA A 372 30.58 53.40 54.04
C ALA A 372 29.69 52.29 53.43
N THR A 373 30.28 51.39 52.64
CA THR A 373 29.58 50.24 52.04
C THR A 373 29.28 49.18 53.10
N ALA A 374 30.21 48.92 54.01
CA ALA A 374 29.98 48.05 55.16
C ALA A 374 28.84 48.59 56.06
N LYS A 375 28.83 49.89 56.37
CA LYS A 375 27.75 50.56 57.14
C LYS A 375 26.39 50.42 56.47
N ARG A 376 26.31 50.54 55.14
CA ARG A 376 25.06 50.39 54.38
C ARG A 376 24.54 48.95 54.32
N ILE A 377 25.43 47.97 54.22
CA ILE A 377 25.07 46.54 54.30
C ILE A 377 24.60 46.18 55.70
N LEU A 378 25.30 46.64 56.75
CA LEU A 378 24.89 46.47 58.14
C LEU A 378 23.55 47.16 58.45
N GLU A 379 23.27 48.32 57.86
CA GLU A 379 21.97 49.01 57.96
C GLU A 379 20.85 48.22 57.26
N LEU A 380 21.08 47.71 56.04
CA LEU A 380 20.12 46.88 55.31
C LEU A 380 19.82 45.57 56.04
N MET A 381 20.85 44.88 56.56
CA MET A 381 20.66 43.66 57.33
C MET A 381 19.82 43.90 58.58
N SER A 382 20.02 45.00 59.30
CA SER A 382 19.22 45.27 60.48
C SER A 382 17.82 45.86 60.18
N ASN A 383 17.48 46.21 58.94
CA ASN A 383 16.11 46.56 58.55
C ASN A 383 15.33 45.32 58.08
N GLU A 384 15.95 44.47 57.25
CA GLU A 384 15.29 43.28 56.68
C GLU A 384 15.28 42.07 57.63
N LEU A 385 16.26 41.96 58.52
CA LEU A 385 16.37 40.85 59.49
C LEU A 385 15.68 41.14 60.83
N ASP A 386 14.68 42.03 60.84
CA ASP A 386 13.92 42.35 62.05
C ASP A 386 13.13 41.13 62.57
N PHE A 387 12.82 40.14 61.72
CA PHE A 387 12.16 38.90 62.13
C PHE A 387 13.05 37.97 62.97
N LEU A 388 14.39 38.09 62.91
CA LEU A 388 15.34 37.26 63.69
C LEU A 388 15.46 37.71 65.15
N ILE A 389 14.90 38.86 65.51
CA ILE A 389 14.95 39.42 66.85
C ILE A 389 13.68 39.02 67.61
N GLU A 390 13.80 38.50 68.84
CA GLU A 390 12.64 38.18 69.68
C GLU A 390 11.71 39.39 69.83
N ARG A 391 10.39 39.19 69.64
CA ARG A 391 9.36 40.25 69.70
C ARG A 391 9.38 41.06 71.01
N LYS A 392 9.83 40.46 72.10
CA LYS A 392 10.01 41.13 73.41
C LYS A 392 11.18 42.13 73.38
N LEU A 393 12.32 41.76 72.79
CA LEU A 393 13.48 42.64 72.60
C LEU A 393 13.18 43.73 71.56
N LEU A 394 12.41 43.43 70.52
CA LEU A 394 11.98 44.39 69.50
C LEU A 394 11.17 45.55 70.09
N LYS A 395 10.24 45.28 71.02
CA LYS A 395 9.50 46.33 71.76
C LYS A 395 10.44 47.20 72.60
N SER A 396 11.41 46.61 73.30
CA SER A 396 12.41 47.33 74.10
C SER A 396 13.38 48.15 73.23
N LEU A 397 13.65 47.69 72.00
CA LEU A 397 14.53 48.35 71.04
C LEU A 397 13.86 49.51 70.30
N ILE A 398 12.52 49.58 70.24
CA ILE A 398 11.77 50.72 69.65
C ILE A 398 11.81 51.95 70.57
N ILE A 399 11.93 51.75 71.89
CA ILE A 399 12.00 52.84 72.90
C ILE A 399 13.39 53.53 72.88
N LEU A 400 14.39 52.96 72.21
CA LEU A 400 15.77 53.45 72.19
C LEU A 400 16.09 54.20 70.87
N GLY A 401 16.69 55.40 70.98
CA GLY A 401 17.00 56.27 69.82
C GLY A 401 17.87 55.64 68.72
N ARG A 402 17.70 56.09 67.47
CA ARG A 402 18.24 55.47 66.22
C ARG A 402 19.71 55.05 66.31
N HIS A 403 20.57 55.86 66.91
CA HIS A 403 22.02 55.59 66.99
C HIS A 403 22.44 54.49 67.97
N LYS A 404 21.64 54.18 69.00
CA LYS A 404 21.94 53.09 69.95
C LYS A 404 21.24 51.77 69.59
N ARG A 405 20.26 51.81 68.68
CA ARG A 405 19.44 50.66 68.24
C ARG A 405 20.20 49.74 67.28
N MET A 406 20.88 50.30 66.29
CA MET A 406 21.64 49.59 65.25
C MET A 406 22.64 48.54 65.79
N PRO A 407 23.66 48.89 66.61
CA PRO A 407 24.68 47.94 67.03
C PRO A 407 24.14 46.83 67.93
N LYS A 408 23.11 47.11 68.73
CA LYS A 408 22.48 46.10 69.58
C LYS A 408 21.61 45.13 68.79
N LYS A 409 20.90 45.62 67.76
CA LYS A 409 20.22 44.76 66.79
C LYS A 409 21.22 43.85 66.08
N LEU A 410 22.33 44.40 65.59
CA LEU A 410 23.36 43.66 64.87
C LEU A 410 24.09 42.65 65.76
N ALA A 411 24.40 42.99 67.01
CA ALA A 411 24.98 42.04 67.95
C ALA A 411 24.06 40.83 68.20
N SER A 412 22.76 41.04 68.38
CA SER A 412 21.79 39.94 68.53
C SER A 412 21.60 39.14 67.23
N ILE A 413 21.64 39.78 66.06
CA ILE A 413 21.59 39.10 64.76
C ILE A 413 22.84 38.23 64.56
N PHE A 414 24.04 38.72 64.89
CA PHE A 414 25.28 37.93 64.74
C PHE A 414 25.40 36.80 65.76
N GLU A 415 24.87 36.98 66.96
CA GLU A 415 24.74 35.91 67.95
C GLU A 415 23.76 34.82 67.47
N ALA A 416 22.63 35.20 66.84
CA ALA A 416 21.71 34.25 66.20
C ALA A 416 22.32 33.53 64.99
N LEU A 417 23.22 34.20 64.24
CA LEU A 417 23.97 33.62 63.11
C LEU A 417 25.25 32.88 63.52
N LYS A 418 25.61 32.87 64.82
CA LYS A 418 26.85 32.27 65.38
C LYS A 418 28.16 32.79 64.78
N ILE A 419 28.21 34.09 64.45
CA ILE A 419 29.41 34.76 63.96
C ILE A 419 30.12 35.43 65.14
N ASN A 420 31.23 34.84 65.58
CA ASN A 420 31.88 35.16 66.87
C ASN A 420 33.35 35.61 66.74
N THR A 421 33.97 35.52 65.56
CA THR A 421 35.36 35.96 65.30
C THR A 421 35.42 37.13 64.30
N GLU A 422 36.47 37.95 64.41
CA GLU A 422 36.64 39.17 63.61
C GLU A 422 36.74 38.85 62.12
N ASP A 423 37.42 37.75 61.81
CA ASP A 423 37.65 37.29 60.46
C ASP A 423 36.36 36.74 59.81
N GLU A 424 35.48 36.10 60.58
CA GLU A 424 34.17 35.60 60.11
C GLU A 424 33.24 36.75 59.68
N LEU A 425 33.26 37.88 60.40
CA LEU A 425 32.49 39.07 60.03
C LEU A 425 32.99 39.69 58.72
N CYS A 426 34.31 39.69 58.50
CA CYS A 426 34.91 40.18 57.27
C CYS A 426 34.55 39.31 56.06
N GLN A 427 34.51 37.98 56.24
CA GLN A 427 34.10 37.04 55.20
C GLN A 427 32.64 37.23 54.77
N LEU A 428 31.74 37.50 55.72
CA LEU A 428 30.33 37.79 55.42
C LEU A 428 30.20 39.02 54.52
N LEU A 429 30.88 40.11 54.85
CA LEU A 429 30.79 41.37 54.10
C LEU A 429 31.38 41.23 52.68
N ASP A 430 32.45 40.46 52.52
CA ASP A 430 33.02 40.14 51.21
C ASP A 430 32.06 39.30 50.34
N PHE A 431 31.30 38.38 50.94
CA PHE A 431 30.33 37.56 50.21
C PHE A 431 29.17 38.38 49.66
N PHE A 432 28.66 39.35 50.43
CA PHE A 432 27.63 40.28 49.96
C PHE A 432 28.08 41.07 48.71
N LEU A 433 29.36 41.42 48.62
CA LEU A 433 29.91 42.11 47.46
C LEU A 433 30.08 41.18 46.25
N LYS A 434 30.52 39.93 46.47
CA LYS A 434 30.72 38.94 45.40
C LYS A 434 29.41 38.47 44.76
N TYR A 435 28.37 38.22 45.55
CA TYR A 435 27.09 37.70 45.03
C TYR A 435 26.46 38.66 44.01
N LYS A 436 26.49 39.97 44.28
CA LYS A 436 25.91 40.95 43.36
C LYS A 436 26.74 41.18 42.09
N ALA A 437 28.06 40.96 42.14
CA ALA A 437 28.90 40.98 40.94
C ALA A 437 28.53 39.86 39.95
N GLN A 438 27.94 38.76 40.45
CA GLN A 438 27.44 37.64 39.64
C GLN A 438 26.03 37.87 39.07
N ASP A 439 25.13 38.52 39.81
CA ASP A 439 23.73 38.74 39.39
C ASP A 439 23.61 39.84 38.31
N VAL A 440 24.50 40.83 38.31
CA VAL A 440 24.58 41.88 37.26
C VAL A 440 25.11 41.30 35.93
N ALA A 441 25.88 40.21 35.95
CA ALA A 441 26.36 39.53 34.75
C ALA A 441 25.30 38.63 34.07
N ALA A 442 24.27 38.19 34.80
CA ALA A 442 23.23 37.31 34.30
C ALA A 442 22.07 38.05 33.58
N SER A 443 21.98 39.37 33.69
CA SER A 443 20.85 40.18 33.21
C SER A 443 21.04 40.81 31.81
N GLN A 444 22.13 40.53 31.08
CA GLN A 444 22.46 41.18 29.79
C GLN A 444 22.31 40.31 28.50
N THR A 445 21.56 39.20 28.52
CA THR A 445 21.28 38.43 27.28
C THR A 445 19.81 38.04 27.13
N LYS A 446 18.91 39.02 26.96
CA LYS A 446 17.57 38.82 26.40
C LYS A 446 17.09 40.06 25.63
N GLU A 447 17.02 39.93 24.30
CA GLU A 447 16.10 40.55 23.31
C GLU A 447 16.76 40.34 21.93
N VAL A 448 16.23 39.52 21.02
CA VAL A 448 15.21 39.90 20.02
C VAL A 448 14.23 38.74 19.72
N ASN A 449 12.95 39.11 19.77
CA ASN A 449 11.70 38.44 19.35
C ASN A 449 11.69 38.07 17.83
N MET A 450 11.07 37.02 17.26
CA MET A 450 9.70 36.44 17.29
C MET A 450 9.66 35.26 16.25
N PRO A 451 8.56 34.49 16.02
CA PRO A 451 7.76 33.63 16.91
C PRO A 451 7.49 32.21 16.35
N GLY A 452 7.02 31.31 17.22
CA GLY A 452 6.00 30.31 16.87
C GLY A 452 6.46 28.93 16.40
N LEU A 453 6.70 28.02 17.34
CA LEU A 453 6.07 26.70 17.33
C LEU A 453 6.18 26.08 18.73
N ARG A 454 5.01 25.77 19.28
CA ARG A 454 4.78 25.17 20.58
C ARG A 454 5.39 23.78 20.66
N GLY A 455 5.94 23.47 21.83
CA GLY A 455 5.73 22.19 22.49
C GLY A 455 6.58 21.04 21.99
N CYS A 456 7.72 20.82 22.64
CA CYS A 456 8.28 19.50 22.87
C CYS A 456 9.05 19.53 24.18
N ASN A 457 8.33 19.22 25.27
CA ASN A 457 8.94 18.81 26.52
C ASN A 457 8.45 17.39 26.81
N LEU A 458 9.38 16.56 27.25
CA LEU A 458 9.25 15.15 27.67
C LEU A 458 9.19 14.11 26.56
N LEU A 459 10.36 13.52 26.28
CA LEU A 459 10.57 12.06 26.32
C LEU A 459 12.07 11.77 26.21
N LEU A 460 12.77 12.01 27.32
CA LEU A 460 14.02 11.32 27.65
C LEU A 460 13.63 10.09 28.50
N LEU A 461 14.36 9.01 28.31
CA LEU A 461 14.23 7.64 28.86
C LEU A 461 13.46 6.66 27.97
N TRP A 462 14.21 5.91 27.15
CA TRP A 462 14.13 4.44 27.04
C TRP A 462 15.07 3.95 25.92
N LEU A 463 16.26 3.46 26.27
CA LEU A 463 17.06 2.59 25.40
C LEU A 463 17.71 1.54 26.28
N ASN A 464 17.08 0.36 26.36
CA ASN A 464 17.77 -0.87 26.69
C ASN A 464 17.05 -2.09 26.10
N ARG A 465 17.85 -2.96 25.48
CA ARG A 465 17.67 -4.42 25.35
C ARG A 465 16.88 -5.00 24.15
N ALA A 466 17.70 -5.56 23.23
CA ALA A 466 17.64 -6.89 22.60
C ALA A 466 16.36 -7.39 21.91
N SER A 467 16.49 -7.74 20.62
CA SER A 467 16.54 -9.13 20.12
C SER A 467 16.17 -9.14 18.64
N CYS A 468 17.04 -9.67 17.77
CA CYS A 468 16.73 -9.97 16.38
C CYS A 468 17.46 -11.25 15.99
N THR A 469 16.70 -12.33 15.86
CA THR A 469 17.06 -13.52 15.08
C THR A 469 16.05 -13.66 13.95
N TRP A 470 16.54 -13.66 12.72
CA TRP A 470 15.89 -14.28 11.57
C TRP A 470 16.97 -15.01 10.76
N ILE A 471 16.73 -16.30 10.49
CA ILE A 471 17.57 -17.21 9.71
C ILE A 471 16.95 -17.35 8.30
N PHE A 472 17.81 -17.43 7.27
CA PHE A 472 17.88 -18.40 6.15
C PHE A 472 18.58 -17.69 4.97
N ALA A 473 19.87 -17.91 4.72
CA ALA A 473 20.55 -19.07 4.10
C ALA A 473 20.58 -19.03 2.57
N SER A 474 21.79 -18.98 1.99
CA SER A 474 22.36 -20.00 1.09
C SER A 474 23.60 -19.46 0.34
N GLY A 475 24.59 -20.33 0.12
CA GLY A 475 25.60 -20.18 -0.94
C GLY A 475 27.01 -19.79 -0.50
N SER A 476 27.87 -20.81 -0.32
CA SER A 476 29.34 -20.76 -0.19
C SER A 476 29.97 -21.08 -1.57
N PRO A 477 31.31 -21.19 -1.76
CA PRO A 477 32.44 -20.31 -1.39
C PRO A 477 33.39 -20.01 -2.58
N GLY A 478 34.40 -19.15 -2.35
CA GLY A 478 35.76 -19.43 -2.84
C GLY A 478 36.49 -18.33 -3.62
N GLY A 479 37.73 -18.05 -3.20
CA GLY A 479 38.84 -17.76 -4.12
C GLY A 479 39.44 -16.34 -4.14
N GLU A 480 40.39 -16.11 -3.21
CA GLU A 480 41.75 -15.53 -3.35
C GLU A 480 42.13 -14.36 -4.28
N ASP A 481 43.18 -13.66 -3.79
CA ASP A 481 44.12 -12.71 -4.43
C ASP A 481 43.69 -11.26 -4.73
N VAL A 482 44.54 -10.23 -4.69
CA VAL A 482 45.80 -9.83 -4.00
C VAL A 482 46.11 -8.45 -4.61
N THR A 483 46.68 -7.51 -3.82
CA THR A 483 47.33 -6.23 -4.25
C THR A 483 46.43 -5.20 -4.98
N ASP A 484 46.58 -3.88 -4.90
CA ASP A 484 47.79 -3.08 -4.73
C ASP A 484 47.45 -1.57 -4.53
N LEU A 485 48.45 -0.83 -4.03
CA LEU A 485 48.70 0.64 -4.16
C LEU A 485 47.79 1.61 -3.39
N ALA A 486 48.23 2.20 -2.28
CA ALA A 486 49.37 3.11 -2.07
C ALA A 486 49.16 4.53 -2.60
N GLU A 487 49.61 5.44 -1.73
CA GLU A 487 49.57 6.89 -1.77
C GLU A 487 50.34 7.47 -2.96
N ASP A 488 50.01 8.72 -3.30
CA ASP A 488 50.95 9.84 -3.43
C ASP A 488 50.41 10.86 -4.44
N ARG A 489 50.21 12.09 -3.99
CA ARG A 489 51.26 13.09 -4.17
C ARG A 489 50.94 14.41 -3.49
N GLU A 490 51.98 14.84 -2.81
CA GLU A 490 52.29 16.12 -2.19
C GLU A 490 52.38 17.27 -3.21
N ASP A 491 52.80 18.41 -2.66
CA ASP A 491 53.44 19.58 -3.29
C ASP A 491 52.50 20.72 -3.75
N ASP A 492 52.77 21.98 -3.45
CA ASP A 492 53.70 22.57 -2.48
C ASP A 492 53.34 24.07 -2.34
N ALA A 493 53.97 24.71 -1.37
CA ALA A 493 54.44 26.10 -1.40
C ALA A 493 53.69 27.22 -0.63
N TYR A 494 54.23 27.48 0.56
CA TYR A 494 54.76 28.76 1.08
C TYR A 494 54.12 30.10 0.67
N SER A 495 53.61 30.84 1.67
CA SER A 495 54.15 32.19 1.98
C SER A 495 53.88 32.57 3.43
N VAL A 496 54.95 32.78 4.19
CA VAL A 496 54.99 33.43 5.49
C VAL A 496 54.96 34.94 5.28
N GLN A 497 54.05 35.66 5.94
CA GLN A 497 54.26 37.06 6.33
C GLN A 497 53.67 37.30 7.73
N ASN A 498 54.55 37.73 8.62
CA ASN A 498 54.27 38.21 9.96
C ASN A 498 53.64 39.61 9.89
N ASP A 499 52.68 39.90 10.77
CA ASP A 499 52.61 41.23 11.40
C ASP A 499 51.76 41.23 12.68
N ASP A 500 52.39 41.69 13.75
CA ASP A 500 51.88 42.47 14.88
C ASP A 500 50.57 42.08 15.61
N LEU A 501 50.74 41.37 16.74
CA LEU A 501 49.75 41.32 17.83
C LEU A 501 50.26 42.10 19.05
N LYS A 502 49.67 43.29 19.24
CA LYS A 502 49.78 44.10 20.46
C LYS A 502 49.03 43.46 21.63
N HIS A 503 49.69 43.37 22.77
CA HIS A 503 49.11 43.12 24.10
C HIS A 503 47.92 44.06 24.40
N PRO A 504 46.80 43.57 24.97
CA PRO A 504 45.91 44.41 25.76
C PRO A 504 46.36 44.37 27.23
N ARG A 505 46.81 45.53 27.67
CA ARG A 505 47.13 45.91 29.05
C ARG A 505 45.85 45.88 29.88
N SER A 506 45.89 45.14 30.98
CA SER A 506 44.93 45.21 32.08
C SER A 506 44.79 46.66 32.54
N SER A 507 43.57 47.19 32.48
CA SER A 507 43.22 48.48 33.06
C SER A 507 42.08 48.27 34.03
N GLN A 508 42.40 48.56 35.29
CA GLN A 508 41.49 48.71 36.41
C GLN A 508 40.28 49.55 36.00
N SER A 509 39.07 49.00 36.13
CA SER A 509 37.84 49.78 36.13
C SER A 509 37.33 49.91 37.55
N SER A 510 37.25 51.17 37.99
CA SER A 510 36.60 51.65 39.20
C SER A 510 35.15 51.16 39.29
N ILE A 511 34.80 50.53 40.41
CA ILE A 511 33.45 50.06 40.74
C ILE A 511 32.56 51.26 41.10
N PRO A 512 31.40 51.46 40.45
CA PRO A 512 30.45 52.52 40.82
C PRO A 512 29.66 52.15 42.10
N PRO A 513 29.05 53.11 42.82
CA PRO A 513 28.37 52.84 44.08
C PRO A 513 27.09 52.02 43.85
N VAL A 514 27.07 50.83 44.43
CA VAL A 514 26.10 49.77 44.18
C VAL A 514 24.85 49.94 45.07
N SER A 515 23.65 50.07 44.49
CA SER A 515 22.37 50.03 45.24
C SER A 515 21.92 48.58 45.47
N ILE A 516 21.92 48.11 46.72
CA ILE A 516 21.34 46.81 47.10
C ILE A 516 19.84 47.02 47.40
N HIS A 517 18.96 46.21 46.79
CA HIS A 517 17.52 46.26 47.03
C HIS A 517 17.15 45.40 48.25
N ALA A 518 16.12 45.80 49.00
CA ALA A 518 15.65 45.14 50.22
C ALA A 518 15.40 43.63 50.03
N ASP A 519 14.76 43.25 48.93
CA ASP A 519 14.34 41.88 48.65
C ASP A 519 15.48 40.87 48.38
N ASP A 520 16.70 41.33 48.11
CA ASP A 520 17.83 40.45 47.76
C ASP A 520 18.68 40.06 48.96
N VAL A 521 18.55 40.77 50.09
CA VAL A 521 19.33 40.53 51.32
C VAL A 521 19.13 39.11 51.85
N LEU A 522 17.89 38.62 51.83
CA LEU A 522 17.55 37.27 52.31
C LEU A 522 18.09 36.16 51.42
N LYS A 523 18.11 36.36 50.10
CA LYS A 523 18.64 35.37 49.15
C LYS A 523 20.16 35.22 49.33
N ILE A 524 20.87 36.34 49.47
CA ILE A 524 22.32 36.37 49.66
C ILE A 524 22.71 35.70 50.98
N LEU A 525 22.00 36.01 52.06
CA LEU A 525 22.29 35.45 53.38
C LEU A 525 22.04 33.94 53.43
N ASN A 526 21.00 33.44 52.74
CA ASN A 526 20.72 32.01 52.68
C ASN A 526 21.81 31.24 51.90
N ALA A 527 22.34 31.83 50.83
CA ALA A 527 23.48 31.27 50.09
C ALA A 527 24.77 31.24 50.95
N PHE A 528 25.05 32.32 51.69
CA PHE A 528 26.21 32.38 52.58
C PHE A 528 26.16 31.29 53.67
N MET A 529 25.01 31.10 54.33
CA MET A 529 24.88 30.14 55.42
C MET A 529 25.02 28.66 54.97
N GLN A 530 24.70 28.34 53.71
CA GLN A 530 24.94 26.98 53.16
C GLN A 530 26.43 26.67 53.03
N ASP A 531 27.25 27.66 52.65
CA ASP A 531 28.69 27.50 52.45
C ASP A 531 29.51 27.70 53.73
N PHE A 532 29.05 28.58 54.63
CA PHE A 532 29.78 28.99 55.83
C PHE A 532 30.03 27.84 56.83
N ASN A 533 29.12 26.88 56.95
CA ASN A 533 29.31 25.72 57.84
C ASN A 533 30.46 24.79 57.40
N LYS A 534 30.84 24.78 56.11
CA LYS A 534 31.94 23.95 55.60
C LYS A 534 33.33 24.53 55.87
N LEU A 535 33.46 25.84 56.12
CA LEU A 535 34.75 26.50 56.26
C LEU A 535 35.40 26.31 57.65
N ARG A 536 34.60 26.14 58.70
CA ARG A 536 35.05 26.07 60.11
C ARG A 536 35.95 24.85 60.41
N GLU A 537 35.86 23.78 59.63
CA GLU A 537 36.61 22.54 59.89
C GLU A 537 38.09 22.59 59.46
N LYS A 538 38.52 23.55 58.64
CA LYS A 538 39.84 23.53 57.98
C LYS A 538 40.99 24.29 58.67
N ASP A 539 40.73 25.27 59.56
CA ASP A 539 41.74 26.25 60.03
C ASP A 539 42.36 25.98 61.43
N GLY A 540 42.16 24.81 62.03
CA GLY A 540 42.51 24.55 63.44
C GLY A 540 44.00 24.35 63.80
N ALA A 541 44.93 24.19 62.84
CA ALA A 541 46.21 23.50 63.12
C ALA A 541 47.52 24.35 63.14
N ALA A 542 47.50 25.66 62.88
CA ALA A 542 48.72 26.37 62.42
C ALA A 542 49.36 27.46 63.33
N LYS A 543 49.15 27.51 64.66
CA LYS A 543 49.46 28.76 65.44
C LYS A 543 50.30 28.67 66.73
N GLU A 544 51.29 27.77 66.87
CA GLU A 544 51.97 27.58 68.18
C GLU A 544 53.51 27.82 68.30
N VAL A 545 54.30 28.14 67.27
CA VAL A 545 55.79 28.09 67.41
C VAL A 545 56.56 29.35 66.96
N LEU A 546 56.37 30.47 67.66
CA LEU A 546 57.31 31.62 67.63
C LEU A 546 57.33 32.25 69.03
N GLN A 547 58.28 31.87 69.88
CA GLN A 547 58.59 32.58 71.14
C GLN A 547 60.10 32.88 71.19
N GLU A 548 60.45 34.16 71.06
CA GLU A 548 61.80 34.70 71.20
C GLU A 548 62.28 34.63 72.67
N ARG A 549 63.58 34.38 72.88
CA ARG A 549 64.23 34.29 74.20
C ARG A 549 64.54 35.68 74.76
N ASP A 550 64.36 35.85 76.07
CA ASP A 550 64.71 37.05 76.82
C ASP A 550 66.13 36.91 77.42
N SER A 551 67.09 37.71 76.95
CA SER A 551 68.49 37.72 77.41
C SER A 551 68.77 38.75 78.52
N SER A 552 67.74 39.49 78.96
CA SER A 552 67.92 40.64 79.85
C SER A 552 68.48 40.29 81.23
N LYS A 553 68.31 39.06 81.72
CA LYS A 553 68.70 38.63 83.08
C LYS A 553 69.96 37.75 83.14
N ASP A 554 70.52 37.40 81.99
CA ASP A 554 71.71 36.53 81.92
C ASP A 554 72.94 37.23 82.54
N GLY A 555 73.08 38.55 82.36
CA GLY A 555 74.16 39.32 82.96
C GLY A 555 74.11 39.36 84.50
N GLU A 556 72.93 39.61 85.06
CA GLU A 556 72.71 39.63 86.52
C GLU A 556 73.05 38.27 87.17
N TYR A 557 72.74 37.17 86.47
CA TYR A 557 73.05 35.81 86.92
C TYR A 557 74.56 35.56 87.05
N TRP A 558 75.35 35.91 86.03
CA TRP A 558 76.81 35.73 86.05
C TRP A 558 77.52 36.69 87.01
N GLU A 559 77.05 37.93 87.14
CA GLU A 559 77.59 38.89 88.09
C GLU A 559 77.43 38.41 89.54
N ALA A 560 76.27 37.84 89.88
CA ALA A 560 76.02 37.27 91.20
C ALA A 560 76.96 36.10 91.54
N LEU A 561 77.34 35.28 90.55
CA LEU A 561 78.26 34.15 90.75
C LEU A 561 79.69 34.57 91.12
N THR A 562 80.12 35.77 90.70
CA THR A 562 81.47 36.29 91.03
C THR A 562 81.59 36.85 92.44
N HIS A 563 80.46 37.19 93.08
CA HIS A 563 80.41 37.79 94.41
C HIS A 563 80.11 36.78 95.53
N VAL A 564 80.34 35.49 95.27
CA VAL A 564 79.98 34.39 96.20
C VAL A 564 80.76 34.46 97.51
N ILE A 565 82.04 34.86 97.48
CA ILE A 565 82.81 35.19 98.69
C ILE A 565 82.68 36.69 98.95
N PRO A 566 82.08 37.10 100.07
CA PRO A 566 81.93 38.51 100.39
C PRO A 566 83.30 39.22 100.49
N LYS A 567 83.39 40.46 99.99
CA LYS A 567 84.61 41.28 100.09
C LYS A 567 85.22 41.39 101.50
N PRO A 568 84.44 41.45 102.60
CA PRO A 568 85.00 41.41 103.97
C PRO A 568 85.78 40.13 104.24
N THR A 569 85.31 39.00 103.72
CA THR A 569 85.92 37.67 103.89
C THR A 569 87.24 37.57 103.14
N LEU A 570 87.30 38.12 101.92
CA LEU A 570 88.57 38.23 101.18
C LEU A 570 89.60 39.09 101.92
N LYS A 571 89.17 40.23 102.51
CA LYS A 571 90.05 41.07 103.35
C LYS A 571 90.53 40.34 104.61
N LEU A 572 89.69 39.47 105.17
CA LEU A 572 90.05 38.61 106.30
C LEU A 572 91.12 37.60 105.88
N TRP A 573 90.98 36.97 104.70
CA TRP A 573 92.00 36.07 104.16
C TRP A 573 93.31 36.80 103.88
N ASP A 574 93.27 38.00 103.30
CA ASP A 574 94.47 38.82 103.07
C ASP A 574 95.18 39.15 104.40
N ALA A 575 94.42 39.54 105.44
CA ALA A 575 94.97 39.82 106.77
C ALA A 575 95.51 38.56 107.46
N LEU A 576 94.84 37.42 107.29
CA LEU A 576 95.28 36.12 107.80
C LEU A 576 96.55 35.65 107.10
N GLU A 577 96.67 35.84 105.78
CA GLU A 577 97.87 35.50 105.02
C GLU A 577 99.07 36.35 105.49
N VAL A 578 98.87 37.64 105.76
CA VAL A 578 99.91 38.51 106.35
C VAL A 578 100.29 38.04 107.76
N ALA A 579 99.31 37.73 108.61
CA ALA A 579 99.57 37.23 109.97
C ALA A 579 100.28 35.87 109.99
N LEU A 580 99.92 34.94 109.09
CA LEU A 580 100.57 33.64 108.93
C LEU A 580 101.98 33.73 108.31
N LYS A 581 102.31 34.81 107.59
CA LYS A 581 103.68 35.06 107.11
C LYS A 581 104.59 35.66 108.20
N GLU A 582 104.02 36.34 109.21
CA GLU A 582 104.75 36.87 110.37
C GLU A 582 104.96 35.83 111.49
N TYR A 583 104.10 34.82 111.56
CA TYR A 583 104.21 33.64 112.44
C TYR A 583 105.12 32.56 111.83
#